data_AF-A0A353H4D6-F1
#
_entry.id   AF-A0A353H4D6-F1
#
_cell.length_a   1.000
_cell.length_b   1.000
_cell.length_c   1.000
_cell.angle_alpha   90.00
_cell.angle_beta   90.00
_cell.angle_gamma   90.00
#
_symmetry.space_group_name_H-M   'P 1'
#
loop_
_entity.id
_entity.type
_entity.pdbx_description
1 polymer ?
#
loop_
_entity_poly.entity_id
_entity_poly.type
_entity_poly.pdbx_seq_one_letter_code
_entity_poly.pdbx_strand_id
1 'polypeptide(L)'
;MFLMSGSEEKARERGITPRPPQEGDLLLACCDTLLAAQNAVIAAESMGIGSCYIGDILEQYETHRQLLDLPQYVIPLTLVCFGRPAVAKEEKRLTPRYDAQFIVSRNRYHRLTRPQVEEMMQPAVEKAFPGESHAGHVDELIQRVYLRKFVSDFSVEMTRSVREMLKNWQK
;
A
#
# COMPACT_ATOMS: atom_id res chain seq x y z
N MET A 1 -5.68 11.71 22.90
CA MET A 1 -5.51 10.92 24.15
C MET A 1 -4.41 11.49 25.02
N PHE A 2 -3.12 11.42 24.65
CA PHE A 2 -2.00 11.85 25.50
C PHE A 2 -2.05 13.33 25.94
N LEU A 3 -2.46 14.23 25.02
CA LEU A 3 -2.65 15.65 25.34
C LEU A 3 -3.76 15.89 26.38
N MET A 4 -4.75 15.00 26.45
CA MET A 4 -5.88 15.13 27.38
C MET A 4 -5.64 14.42 28.71
N SER A 5 -4.66 13.52 28.78
CA SER A 5 -4.39 12.68 29.96
C SER A 5 -3.30 13.24 30.89
N GLY A 6 -2.77 14.44 30.62
CA GLY A 6 -1.67 15.01 31.40
C GLY A 6 -0.34 14.24 31.23
N SER A 7 -0.20 13.46 30.15
CA SER A 7 0.96 12.58 29.98
C SER A 7 2.28 13.34 29.86
N GLU A 8 2.28 14.53 29.25
CA GLU A 8 3.47 15.37 29.15
C GLU A 8 3.90 15.93 30.50
N GLU A 9 2.96 16.38 31.32
CA GLU A 9 3.24 16.84 32.69
C GLU A 9 3.84 15.69 33.51
N LYS A 10 3.22 14.51 33.44
CA LYS A 10 3.74 13.31 34.11
C LYS A 10 5.16 12.93 33.66
N ALA A 11 5.48 13.12 32.39
CA ALA A 11 6.83 12.90 31.88
C ALA A 11 7.81 13.92 32.46
N ARG A 12 7.44 15.21 32.48
CA ARG A 12 8.26 16.29 33.07
C ARG A 12 8.50 16.10 34.56
N GLU A 13 7.49 15.69 35.33
CA GLU A 13 7.63 15.34 36.76
C GLU A 13 8.70 14.25 37.00
N ARG A 14 8.89 13.36 36.02
CA ARG A 14 9.89 12.28 36.06
C ARG A 14 11.23 12.67 35.45
N GLY A 15 11.42 13.94 35.07
CA GLY A 15 12.62 14.41 34.38
C GLY A 15 12.76 13.90 32.94
N ILE A 16 11.67 13.43 32.33
CA ILE A 16 11.65 12.95 30.94
C ILE A 16 11.13 14.07 30.04
N THR A 17 11.89 14.42 29.01
CA THR A 17 11.47 15.42 28.02
C THR A 17 10.40 14.84 27.09
N PRO A 18 9.18 15.42 27.05
CA PRO A 18 8.16 15.00 26.08
C PRO A 18 8.63 15.25 24.65
N ARG A 19 8.12 14.44 23.71
CA ARG A 19 8.32 14.62 22.26
C ARG A 19 6.99 14.57 21.53
N PRO A 20 6.82 15.30 20.42
CA PRO A 20 5.69 15.10 19.52
C PRO A 20 5.81 13.76 18.77
N PRO A 21 4.74 13.30 18.09
CA PRO A 21 4.81 12.24 17.10
C PRO A 21 5.85 12.55 16.01
N GLN A 22 6.51 11.52 15.50
CA GLN A 22 7.54 11.57 14.46
C GLN A 22 7.32 10.44 13.43
N GLU A 23 8.23 10.32 12.46
CA GLU A 23 8.14 9.36 11.36
C GLU A 23 8.02 7.90 11.84
N GLY A 24 8.67 7.56 12.95
CA GLY A 24 8.54 6.24 13.57
C GLY A 24 7.10 5.94 14.00
N ASP A 25 6.42 6.93 14.60
CA ASP A 25 5.02 6.78 15.01
C ASP A 25 4.08 6.74 13.79
N LEU A 26 4.43 7.46 12.72
CA LEU A 26 3.70 7.37 11.44
C LEU A 26 3.77 5.96 10.86
N LEU A 27 4.96 5.36 10.79
CA LEU A 27 5.13 4.00 10.26
C LEU A 27 4.34 2.98 11.09
N LEU A 28 4.32 3.11 12.42
CA LEU A 28 3.49 2.28 13.29
C LEU A 28 2.00 2.46 12.98
N ALA A 29 1.53 3.71 12.88
CA ALA A 29 0.15 4.01 12.53
C ALA A 29 -0.25 3.45 11.15
N CYS A 30 0.67 3.48 10.18
CA CYS A 30 0.46 2.89 8.86
C CYS A 30 0.29 1.37 8.92
N CYS A 31 1.14 0.67 9.69
CA CYS A 31 1.02 -0.76 9.91
C CYS A 31 -0.34 -1.11 10.54
N ASP A 32 -0.71 -0.44 11.63
CA ASP A 32 -1.97 -0.69 12.34
C ASP A 32 -3.18 -0.47 11.42
N THR A 33 -3.16 0.60 10.63
CA THR A 33 -4.23 0.93 9.68
C THR A 33 -4.38 -0.14 8.59
N LEU A 34 -3.29 -0.59 7.99
CA LEU A 34 -3.33 -1.61 6.93
C LEU A 34 -3.77 -2.98 7.48
N LEU A 35 -3.32 -3.35 8.68
CA LEU A 35 -3.75 -4.58 9.36
C LEU A 35 -5.25 -4.52 9.69
N ALA A 36 -5.74 -3.40 10.20
CA ALA A 36 -7.16 -3.19 10.46
C ALA A 36 -8.00 -3.28 9.18
N ALA A 37 -7.55 -2.64 8.10
CA ALA A 37 -8.21 -2.71 6.80
C ALA A 37 -8.26 -4.15 6.27
N GLN A 38 -7.17 -4.90 6.37
CA GLN A 38 -7.11 -6.28 5.89
C GLN A 38 -8.00 -7.21 6.71
N ASN A 39 -8.07 -7.02 8.04
CA ASN A 39 -9.00 -7.75 8.89
C ASN A 39 -10.47 -7.45 8.53
N ALA A 40 -10.79 -6.19 8.23
CA ALA A 40 -12.13 -5.81 7.76
C ALA A 40 -12.47 -6.46 6.41
N VAL A 41 -11.51 -6.53 5.49
CA VAL A 41 -11.64 -7.25 4.21
C VAL A 41 -11.95 -8.73 4.42
N ILE A 42 -11.16 -9.42 5.23
CA ILE A 42 -11.35 -10.85 5.52
C ILE A 42 -12.72 -11.09 6.16
N ALA A 43 -13.11 -10.25 7.12
CA ALA A 43 -14.42 -10.34 7.77
C ALA A 43 -15.55 -10.14 6.74
N ALA A 44 -15.48 -9.11 5.91
CA ALA A 44 -16.46 -8.85 4.85
C ALA A 44 -16.58 -10.03 3.88
N GLU A 45 -15.46 -10.54 3.38
CA GLU A 45 -15.46 -11.68 2.43
C GLU A 45 -16.03 -12.96 3.05
N SER A 46 -15.79 -13.21 4.35
CA SER A 46 -16.39 -14.35 5.07
C SER A 46 -17.92 -14.27 5.17
N MET A 47 -18.48 -13.06 5.08
CA MET A 47 -19.93 -12.80 5.03
C MET A 47 -20.47 -12.71 3.59
N GLY A 48 -19.66 -13.04 2.59
CA GLY A 48 -20.05 -12.94 1.17
C GLY A 48 -20.09 -11.51 0.63
N ILE A 49 -19.49 -10.54 1.32
CA ILE A 49 -19.37 -9.15 0.88
C ILE A 49 -18.04 -9.02 0.10
N GLY A 50 -18.08 -8.48 -1.11
CA GLY A 50 -16.87 -8.19 -1.87
C GLY A 50 -16.20 -6.91 -1.40
N SER A 51 -14.88 -6.82 -1.59
CA SER A 51 -14.09 -5.64 -1.25
C SER A 51 -13.15 -5.19 -2.37
N CYS A 52 -12.79 -3.90 -2.38
CA CYS A 52 -11.77 -3.34 -3.26
C CYS A 52 -10.97 -2.25 -2.52
N TYR A 53 -9.64 -2.40 -2.51
CA TYR A 53 -8.73 -1.38 -2.00
C TYR A 53 -8.57 -0.24 -2.98
N ILE A 54 -8.56 0.98 -2.45
CA ILE A 54 -8.41 2.24 -3.17
C ILE A 54 -7.21 2.96 -2.53
N GLY A 55 -6.07 2.88 -3.21
CA GLY A 55 -4.77 3.38 -2.71
C GLY A 55 -4.39 4.77 -3.23
N ASP A 56 -5.09 5.24 -4.26
CA ASP A 56 -4.97 6.59 -4.84
C ASP A 56 -5.53 7.69 -3.92
N ILE A 57 -6.16 7.34 -2.79
CA ILE A 57 -6.51 8.29 -1.73
C ILE A 57 -5.31 9.11 -1.21
N LEU A 58 -4.09 8.61 -1.48
CA LEU A 58 -2.85 9.30 -1.18
C LEU A 58 -2.57 10.50 -2.09
N GLU A 59 -3.16 10.56 -3.28
CA GLU A 59 -3.08 11.70 -4.19
C GLU A 59 -3.96 12.85 -3.67
N GLN A 60 -3.73 14.08 -4.15
CA GLN A 60 -4.58 15.25 -3.80
C GLN A 60 -4.84 15.39 -2.29
N TYR A 61 -3.82 15.09 -1.46
CA TYR A 61 -3.97 14.98 0.00
C TYR A 61 -4.66 16.19 0.62
N GLU A 62 -4.31 17.40 0.19
CA GLU A 62 -4.86 18.64 0.73
C GLU A 62 -6.38 18.72 0.51
N THR A 63 -6.86 18.28 -0.65
CA THR A 63 -8.28 18.17 -0.97
C THR A 63 -8.95 17.16 -0.04
N HIS A 64 -8.38 15.97 0.13
CA HIS A 64 -8.93 14.94 1.02
C HIS A 64 -8.94 15.38 2.48
N ARG A 65 -7.87 16.05 2.93
CA ARG A 65 -7.76 16.63 4.27
C ARG A 65 -8.86 17.65 4.52
N GLN A 66 -9.08 18.56 3.57
CA GLN A 66 -10.14 19.57 3.70
C GLN A 66 -11.52 18.92 3.68
N LEU A 67 -11.75 17.98 2.75
CA LEU A 67 -13.04 17.31 2.59
C LEU A 67 -13.45 16.50 3.83
N LEU A 68 -12.50 15.83 4.46
CA LEU A 68 -12.73 14.97 5.62
C LEU A 68 -12.44 15.67 6.97
N ASP A 69 -12.11 16.96 6.93
CA ASP A 69 -11.72 17.76 8.10
C ASP A 69 -10.64 17.08 8.97
N LEU A 70 -9.57 16.59 8.31
CA LEU A 70 -8.53 15.82 9.02
C LEU A 70 -7.62 16.75 9.84
N PRO A 71 -7.55 16.53 11.17
CA PRO A 71 -6.71 17.36 12.04
C PRO A 71 -5.22 17.04 11.88
N GLN A 72 -4.40 17.74 12.67
CA GLN A 72 -2.97 17.42 12.76
C GLN A 72 -2.76 15.97 13.20
N TYR A 73 -1.71 15.33 12.66
CA TYR A 73 -1.38 13.92 12.87
C TYR A 73 -2.45 12.91 12.42
N VAL A 74 -3.37 13.31 11.55
CA VAL A 74 -4.30 12.41 10.87
C VAL A 74 -4.08 12.52 9.37
N ILE A 75 -3.85 11.37 8.73
CA ILE A 75 -3.69 11.27 7.28
C ILE A 75 -4.55 10.12 6.75
N PRO A 76 -5.10 10.23 5.52
CA PRO A 76 -5.71 9.09 4.88
C PRO A 76 -4.61 8.19 4.31
N LEU A 77 -4.70 6.87 4.54
CA LEU A 77 -3.70 5.91 4.06
C LEU A 77 -4.24 4.98 2.97
N THR A 78 -5.46 4.49 3.17
CA THR A 78 -6.14 3.61 2.22
C THR A 78 -7.65 3.70 2.44
N LEU A 79 -8.40 3.47 1.38
CA LEU A 79 -9.84 3.27 1.45
C LEU A 79 -10.19 1.84 1.03
N VAL A 80 -11.27 1.32 1.59
CA VAL A 80 -11.82 0.02 1.22
C VAL A 80 -13.29 0.16 0.89
N CYS A 81 -13.65 -0.13 -0.36
CA CYS A 81 -15.04 -0.24 -0.76
C CYS A 81 -15.56 -1.63 -0.40
N PHE A 82 -16.77 -1.70 0.15
CA PHE A 82 -17.48 -2.95 0.44
C PHE A 82 -18.82 -2.97 -0.31
N GLY A 83 -19.20 -4.13 -0.84
CA GLY A 83 -20.49 -4.26 -1.53
C GLY A 83 -20.82 -5.69 -1.94
N ARG A 84 -22.10 -5.91 -2.27
CA ARG A 84 -22.52 -7.18 -2.88
C ARG A 84 -22.22 -7.14 -4.38
N PRO A 85 -21.51 -8.13 -4.95
CA PRO A 85 -21.23 -8.16 -6.37
C PRO A 85 -22.53 -8.14 -7.19
N ALA A 86 -22.66 -7.22 -8.15
CA ALA A 86 -23.85 -7.10 -9.01
C ALA A 86 -24.01 -8.28 -9.98
N VAL A 87 -22.91 -8.98 -10.29
CA VAL A 87 -22.90 -10.19 -11.11
C VAL A 87 -22.35 -11.32 -10.24
N ALA A 88 -23.06 -12.45 -10.18
CA ALA A 88 -22.51 -13.68 -9.62
C ALA A 88 -21.21 -13.97 -10.39
N LYS A 89 -20.07 -14.01 -9.69
CA LYS A 89 -18.79 -14.27 -10.34
C LYS A 89 -18.80 -15.70 -10.90
N GLU A 90 -19.25 -15.86 -12.14
CA GLU A 90 -18.93 -17.03 -12.95
C GLU A 90 -17.40 -17.02 -13.10
N GLU A 91 -16.77 -17.92 -12.36
CA GLU A 91 -15.32 -18.03 -12.13
C GLU A 91 -14.63 -16.73 -11.66
N LYS A 92 -14.35 -16.64 -10.35
CA LYS A 92 -13.37 -15.68 -9.81
C LYS A 92 -12.05 -15.86 -10.59
N ARG A 93 -11.78 -15.01 -11.58
CA ARG A 93 -10.45 -14.89 -12.20
C ARG A 93 -9.48 -14.37 -11.14
N LEU A 94 -8.89 -15.28 -10.38
CA LEU A 94 -7.85 -14.95 -9.42
C LEU A 94 -6.61 -14.50 -10.19
N THR A 95 -6.05 -13.36 -9.81
CA THR A 95 -4.74 -12.95 -10.30
C THR A 95 -3.70 -13.84 -9.65
N PRO A 96 -2.91 -14.64 -10.40
CA PRO A 96 -1.87 -15.48 -9.82
C PRO A 96 -0.85 -14.61 -9.07
N ARG A 97 -0.30 -15.15 -7.99
CA ARG A 97 0.84 -14.56 -7.27
C ARG A 97 2.13 -15.20 -7.78
N TYR A 98 3.26 -14.52 -7.59
CA TYR A 98 4.56 -15.13 -7.85
C TYR A 98 4.78 -16.34 -6.95
N ASP A 99 5.57 -17.29 -7.43
CA ASP A 99 5.97 -18.45 -6.64
C ASP A 99 6.67 -18.01 -5.34
N ALA A 100 6.47 -18.77 -4.27
CA ALA A 100 7.03 -18.46 -2.95
C ALA A 100 8.55 -18.32 -2.97
N GLN A 101 9.27 -19.01 -3.85
CA GLN A 101 10.73 -18.91 -3.97
C GLN A 101 11.20 -17.50 -4.36
N PHE A 102 10.35 -16.71 -5.03
CA PHE A 102 10.66 -15.33 -5.43
C PHE A 102 10.24 -14.28 -4.39
N ILE A 103 9.49 -14.68 -3.36
CA ILE A 103 8.98 -13.79 -2.30
C ILE A 103 9.68 -14.09 -0.96
N VAL A 104 9.90 -15.36 -0.64
CA VAL A 104 10.45 -15.82 0.64
C VAL A 104 11.96 -15.94 0.54
N SER A 105 12.67 -15.19 1.39
CA SER A 105 14.12 -15.26 1.53
C SER A 105 14.50 -15.95 2.85
N ARG A 106 15.41 -16.92 2.81
CA ARG A 106 15.90 -17.61 4.00
C ARG A 106 17.19 -16.96 4.51
N ASN A 107 17.20 -16.58 5.80
CA ASN A 107 18.33 -15.96 6.53
C ASN A 107 18.74 -14.54 6.05
N ARG A 108 18.87 -14.32 4.75
CA ARG A 108 19.29 -13.04 4.15
C ARG A 108 18.47 -12.74 2.89
N TYR A 109 18.34 -11.46 2.57
CA TYR A 109 17.66 -11.02 1.35
C TYR A 109 18.33 -11.63 0.10
N HIS A 110 17.55 -12.34 -0.72
CA HIS A 110 18.04 -12.91 -1.97
C HIS A 110 17.81 -11.92 -3.12
N ARG A 111 18.89 -11.46 -3.75
CA ARG A 111 18.80 -10.61 -4.95
C ARG A 111 18.63 -11.50 -6.17
N LEU A 112 17.51 -11.33 -6.88
CA LEU A 112 17.23 -12.10 -8.09
C LEU A 112 18.25 -11.82 -9.19
N THR A 113 18.71 -12.88 -9.84
CA THR A 113 19.51 -12.79 -11.06
C THR A 113 18.59 -12.63 -12.28
N ARG A 114 19.15 -12.24 -13.43
CA ARG A 114 18.40 -12.12 -14.70
C ARG A 114 17.64 -13.42 -15.06
N PRO A 115 18.25 -14.61 -15.04
CA PRO A 115 17.52 -15.86 -15.29
C PRO A 115 16.35 -16.09 -14.33
N GLN A 116 16.52 -15.76 -13.04
CA GLN A 116 15.44 -15.89 -12.04
C GLN A 116 14.30 -14.91 -12.27
N VAL A 117 14.58 -13.70 -12.78
CA VAL A 117 13.54 -12.75 -13.17
C VAL A 117 12.78 -13.26 -14.39
N GLU A 118 13.48 -13.85 -15.37
CA GLU A 118 12.83 -14.46 -16.55
C GLU A 118 11.91 -15.61 -16.16
N GLU A 119 12.37 -16.49 -15.26
CA GLU A 119 11.57 -17.58 -14.68
C GLU A 119 10.34 -17.05 -13.92
N MET A 120 10.53 -16.05 -13.04
CA MET A 120 9.45 -15.44 -12.27
C MET A 120 8.36 -14.82 -13.16
N MET A 121 8.75 -14.23 -14.29
CA MET A 121 7.86 -13.50 -15.19
C MET A 121 7.21 -14.41 -16.24
N GLN A 122 7.65 -15.65 -16.40
CA GLN A 122 7.16 -16.58 -17.41
C GLN A 122 5.62 -16.70 -17.44
N PRO A 123 4.90 -16.88 -16.31
CA PRO A 123 3.44 -16.97 -16.34
C PRO A 123 2.75 -15.68 -16.82
N ALA A 124 3.37 -14.53 -16.59
CA ALA A 124 2.87 -13.24 -17.06
C ALA A 124 3.11 -13.05 -18.56
N VAL A 125 4.26 -13.52 -19.07
CA VAL A 125 4.59 -13.53 -20.51
C VAL A 125 3.63 -14.45 -21.26
N GLU A 126 3.47 -15.70 -20.84
CA GLU A 126 2.57 -16.68 -21.47
C GLU A 126 1.13 -16.16 -21.58
N LYS A 127 0.67 -15.44 -20.55
CA LYS A 127 -0.66 -14.82 -20.54
C LYS A 127 -0.77 -13.60 -21.47
N ALA A 128 0.29 -12.81 -21.60
CA ALA A 128 0.28 -11.57 -22.37
C ALA A 128 0.58 -11.79 -23.86
N PHE A 129 1.38 -12.80 -24.19
CA PHE A 129 1.89 -13.12 -25.53
C PHE A 129 1.72 -14.64 -25.79
N PRO A 130 0.48 -15.13 -25.89
CA PRO A 130 0.22 -16.56 -26.01
C PRO A 130 0.73 -17.11 -27.35
N GLY A 131 1.62 -18.11 -27.28
CA GLY A 131 2.17 -18.79 -28.47
C GLY A 131 3.38 -18.11 -29.11
N GLU A 132 3.89 -17.03 -28.52
CA GLU A 132 5.10 -16.33 -28.98
C GLU A 132 6.37 -16.83 -28.27
N SER A 133 7.54 -16.56 -28.88
CA SER A 133 8.84 -16.85 -28.25
C SER A 133 9.05 -15.94 -27.04
N HIS A 134 9.46 -16.49 -25.90
CA HIS A 134 9.57 -15.75 -24.64
C HIS A 134 10.73 -14.74 -24.62
N ALA A 135 11.67 -14.83 -25.57
CA ALA A 135 12.86 -13.99 -25.60
C ALA A 135 12.50 -12.51 -25.86
N GLY A 136 12.77 -11.63 -24.89
CA GLY A 136 12.56 -10.18 -24.99
C GLY A 136 11.23 -9.67 -24.41
N HIS A 137 10.19 -10.50 -24.30
CA HIS A 137 8.89 -10.08 -23.76
C HIS A 137 8.92 -9.80 -22.25
N VAL A 138 9.85 -10.39 -21.50
CA VAL A 138 10.04 -10.08 -20.07
C VAL A 138 10.38 -8.60 -19.89
N ASP A 139 11.33 -8.09 -20.67
CA ASP A 139 11.74 -6.68 -20.62
C ASP A 139 10.59 -5.77 -21.05
N GLU A 140 9.87 -6.14 -22.11
CA GLU A 140 8.69 -5.40 -22.57
C GLU A 140 7.60 -5.29 -21.48
N LEU A 141 7.29 -6.39 -20.78
CA LEU A 141 6.33 -6.39 -19.67
C LEU A 141 6.77 -5.47 -18.53
N ILE A 142 8.02 -5.58 -18.12
CA ILE A 142 8.59 -4.79 -17.01
C ILE A 142 8.59 -3.30 -17.39
N GLN A 143 9.04 -2.96 -18.60
CA GLN A 143 9.03 -1.59 -19.11
C GLN A 143 7.61 -1.02 -19.19
N ARG A 144 6.64 -1.81 -19.64
CA ARG A 144 5.23 -1.42 -19.66
C ARG A 144 4.68 -1.13 -18.27
N VAL A 145 5.02 -1.94 -17.27
CA VAL A 145 4.63 -1.70 -15.87
C VAL A 145 5.30 -0.43 -15.34
N TYR A 146 6.58 -0.24 -15.62
CA TYR A 146 7.33 0.96 -15.24
C TYR A 146 6.69 2.24 -15.81
N LEU A 147 6.46 2.28 -17.12
CA LEU A 147 5.86 3.42 -17.81
C LEU A 147 4.44 3.70 -17.32
N ARG A 148 3.65 2.66 -17.06
CA ARG A 148 2.25 2.82 -16.63
C ARG A 148 2.09 3.18 -15.16
N LYS A 149 2.97 2.68 -14.27
CA LYS A 149 2.76 2.75 -12.83
C LYS A 149 3.77 3.57 -12.07
N PHE A 150 5.04 3.57 -12.50
CA PHE A 150 6.12 4.17 -11.72
C PHE A 150 6.35 5.63 -12.10
N VAL A 151 6.41 5.92 -13.39
CA VAL A 151 6.64 7.28 -13.94
C VAL A 151 5.36 7.97 -14.43
N SER A 152 4.20 7.41 -14.11
CA SER A 152 2.91 8.01 -14.43
C SER A 152 2.65 9.28 -13.63
N ASP A 153 1.81 10.17 -14.17
CA ASP A 153 1.41 11.42 -13.53
C ASP A 153 0.84 11.20 -12.12
N PHE A 154 0.01 10.15 -11.95
CA PHE A 154 -0.58 9.80 -10.65
C PHE A 154 0.48 9.41 -9.61
N SER A 155 1.55 8.71 -10.02
CA SER A 155 2.64 8.28 -9.12
C SER A 155 3.48 9.48 -8.67
N VAL A 156 3.72 10.42 -9.59
CA VAL A 156 4.40 11.69 -9.32
C VAL A 156 3.56 12.56 -8.36
N GLU A 157 2.25 12.66 -8.62
CA GLU A 157 1.33 13.40 -7.76
C GLU A 157 1.20 12.79 -6.37
N MET A 158 1.08 11.46 -6.27
CA MET A 158 1.11 10.74 -5.00
C MET A 158 2.38 11.07 -4.20
N THR A 159 3.54 11.10 -4.86
CA THR A 159 4.81 11.47 -4.20
C THR A 159 4.79 12.91 -3.67
N ARG A 160 4.23 13.86 -4.42
CA ARG A 160 4.04 15.25 -3.98
C ARG A 160 3.12 15.30 -2.76
N SER A 161 1.97 14.65 -2.84
CA SER A 161 0.97 14.61 -1.77
C SER A 161 1.53 14.00 -0.48
N VAL A 162 2.27 12.90 -0.55
CA VAL A 162 2.91 12.28 0.63
C VAL A 162 3.94 13.22 1.27
N ARG A 163 4.67 14.02 0.49
CA ARG A 163 5.56 15.05 1.08
C ARG A 163 4.78 16.10 1.86
N GLU A 164 3.61 16.52 1.38
CA GLU A 164 2.73 17.43 2.12
C GLU A 164 2.11 16.78 3.36
N MET A 165 1.79 15.47 3.31
CA MET A 165 1.38 14.69 4.47
C MET A 165 2.46 14.70 5.56
N LEU A 166 3.72 14.48 5.19
CA LEU A 166 4.83 14.47 6.16
C LEU A 166 5.02 15.83 6.84
N LYS A 167 4.75 16.94 6.15
CA LYS A 167 4.74 18.27 6.79
C LYS A 167 3.64 18.42 7.84
N ASN A 168 2.54 17.66 7.75
CA ASN A 168 1.53 17.60 8.81
C ASN A 168 2.01 16.82 10.05
N TRP A 169 3.02 15.97 9.87
CA TRP A 169 3.56 15.08 10.90
C TRP A 169 4.80 15.64 11.61
N GLN A 170 5.54 16.55 10.96
CA GLN A 170 6.77 17.16 11.47
C GLN A 170 6.58 18.54 12.13
N LYS A 171 5.35 19.07 12.10
CA LYS A 171 4.99 20.33 12.78
C LYS A 171 4.48 20.05 14.18
#